data_AF-A0A9X2BEV1-F1
#
_entry.id   AF-A0A9X2BEV1-F1
#
_cell.length_a   1.000
_cell.length_b   1.000
_cell.length_c   1.000
_cell.angle_alpha   90.00
_cell.angle_beta   90.00
_cell.angle_gamma   90.00
#
_symmetry.space_group_name_H-M   'P 1'
#
loop_
_entity.id
_entity.type
_entity.pdbx_description
1 polymer ?
#
loop_
_entity_poly.entity_id
_entity_poly.type
_entity_poly.pdbx_seq_one_letter_code
_entity_poly.pdbx_strand_id
1 'polypeptide(L)'
;MPDIQVVMVMPKKRPHITEILNTSKEFEEIVGGPVDILSFHQQHYKIVCNIEEGYDLTYNKKAPSSTFFIAKYQGQFESLSDAETEEIKDVLKTKMKKWK
;
A
#
# COMPACT_ATOMS: atom_id res chain seq x y z
N MET A 1 8.55 -5.71 -18.01
CA MET A 1 7.32 -5.11 -17.46
C MET A 1 7.61 -3.67 -17.09
N PRO A 2 6.66 -2.74 -17.21
CA PRO A 2 6.89 -1.36 -16.81
C PRO A 2 6.92 -1.22 -15.29
N ASP A 3 7.64 -0.21 -14.82
CA ASP A 3 7.55 0.24 -13.43
C ASP A 3 6.23 0.98 -13.21
N ILE A 4 5.69 0.88 -12.00
CA ILE A 4 4.49 1.58 -11.56
C ILE A 4 4.79 2.43 -10.34
N GLN A 5 4.19 3.61 -10.31
CA GLN A 5 4.26 4.49 -9.15
C GLN A 5 3.29 4.03 -8.07
N VAL A 6 3.82 3.79 -6.87
CA VAL A 6 3.07 3.35 -5.69
C VAL A 6 3.42 4.22 -4.48
N VAL A 7 2.53 4.23 -3.50
CA VAL A 7 2.85 4.81 -2.19
C VAL A 7 3.38 3.72 -1.27
N MET A 8 4.65 3.80 -0.90
CA MET A 8 5.26 2.89 0.06
C MET A 8 5.19 3.48 1.47
N VAL A 9 4.77 2.65 2.42
CA VAL A 9 4.68 2.98 3.84
C VAL A 9 5.52 2.00 4.63
N MET A 10 6.58 2.52 5.25
CA MET A 10 7.46 1.76 6.13
C MET A 10 7.16 2.09 7.60
N PRO A 11 7.35 1.13 8.53
CA PRO A 11 7.23 1.37 9.96
C PRO A 11 8.12 2.53 10.41
N LYS A 12 7.56 3.42 11.23
CA LYS A 12 8.24 4.60 11.79
C LYS A 12 8.79 5.60 10.76
N LYS A 13 8.47 5.45 9.47
CA LYS A 13 8.84 6.38 8.39
C LYS A 13 7.61 7.05 7.81
N ARG A 14 7.83 8.16 7.11
CA ARG A 14 6.76 8.84 6.39
C ARG A 14 6.43 8.07 5.10
N PRO A 15 5.14 7.98 4.72
CA PRO A 15 4.75 7.53 3.39
C PRO A 15 5.48 8.34 2.32
N HIS A 16 6.00 7.67 1.31
CA HIS A 16 6.61 8.33 0.15
C HIS A 16 6.30 7.54 -1.11
N ILE A 17 6.50 8.23 -2.22
CA ILE A 17 6.22 7.72 -3.56
C ILE A 17 7.47 6.98 -4.03
N THR A 18 7.28 5.81 -4.59
CA THR A 18 8.37 5.04 -5.21
C THR A 18 7.87 4.40 -6.49
N GLU A 19 8.79 4.11 -7.39
CA GLU A 19 8.55 3.27 -8.55
C GLU A 19 9.02 1.86 -8.21
N ILE A 20 8.21 0.86 -8.58
CA ILE A 20 8.56 -0.56 -8.43
C ILE A 20 8.16 -1.29 -9.71
N LEU A 21 8.85 -2.41 -9.97
CA LEU A 21 8.49 -3.28 -11.07
C LEU A 21 7.08 -3.83 -10.86
N ASN A 22 6.23 -3.74 -11.88
CA ASN A 22 4.85 -4.23 -11.82
C ASN A 22 4.77 -5.76 -11.86
N THR A 23 5.30 -6.43 -10.85
CA THR A 23 5.27 -7.88 -10.68
C THR A 23 4.96 -8.23 -9.25
N SER A 24 4.15 -9.27 -9.02
CA SER A 24 3.85 -9.75 -7.65
C SER A 24 5.12 -10.09 -6.87
N LYS A 25 6.14 -10.62 -7.55
CA LYS A 25 7.42 -10.97 -6.94
C LYS A 25 8.13 -9.76 -6.32
N GLU A 26 8.17 -8.62 -7.01
CA GLU A 26 8.79 -7.40 -6.48
C GLU A 26 8.08 -6.94 -5.20
N PHE A 27 6.74 -6.98 -5.20
CA PHE A 27 5.98 -6.68 -3.99
C PHE A 27 6.33 -7.65 -2.85
N GLU A 28 6.35 -8.95 -3.11
CA GLU A 28 6.67 -9.99 -2.13
C GLU A 28 8.08 -9.81 -1.53
N GLU A 29 9.07 -9.49 -2.36
CA GLU A 29 10.44 -9.24 -1.93
C GLU A 29 10.53 -8.01 -1.00
N ILE A 30 9.79 -6.92 -1.28
CA ILE A 30 9.82 -5.71 -0.45
C ILE A 30 8.99 -5.84 0.83
N VAL A 31 7.82 -6.48 0.79
CA VAL A 31 7.01 -6.72 2.00
C VAL A 31 7.54 -7.86 2.87
N GLY A 32 8.51 -8.64 2.35
CA GLY A 32 9.18 -9.71 3.08
C GLY A 32 8.37 -11.00 3.18
N GLY A 33 7.59 -11.34 2.15
CA GLY A 33 6.79 -12.56 2.12
C GLY A 33 5.63 -12.52 1.13
N PRO A 34 4.76 -13.55 1.13
CA PRO A 34 3.57 -13.59 0.29
C PRO A 34 2.67 -12.37 0.54
N VAL A 35 2.17 -11.77 -0.54
CA VAL A 35 1.34 -10.57 -0.47
C VAL A 35 -0.15 -10.89 -0.38
N ASP A 36 -0.87 -10.07 0.37
CA ASP A 36 -2.33 -9.99 0.35
C ASP A 36 -2.77 -8.62 -0.20
N ILE A 37 -3.92 -8.59 -0.89
CA ILE A 37 -4.45 -7.42 -1.58
C ILE A 37 -5.79 -7.03 -0.97
N LEU A 38 -5.79 -5.92 -0.25
CA LEU A 38 -6.91 -5.48 0.56
C LEU A 38 -7.49 -4.19 0.00
N SER A 39 -8.80 -4.00 0.17
CA SER A 39 -9.44 -2.75 -0.24
C SER A 39 -8.98 -1.59 0.63
N PHE A 40 -8.53 -0.50 0.00
CA PHE A 40 -8.12 0.71 0.67
C PHE A 40 -8.95 1.88 0.16
N HIS A 41 -9.69 2.55 1.04
CA HIS A 41 -10.49 3.73 0.65
C HIS A 41 -11.46 3.43 -0.52
N GLN A 42 -11.52 4.30 -1.53
CA GLN A 42 -12.33 4.19 -2.75
C GLN A 42 -12.10 2.87 -3.49
N GLN A 43 -13.00 2.53 -4.44
CA GLN A 43 -13.04 1.21 -5.09
C GLN A 43 -11.73 0.77 -5.77
N HIS A 44 -10.88 1.71 -6.21
CA HIS A 44 -9.73 1.40 -7.07
C HIS A 44 -8.39 1.33 -6.34
N TYR A 45 -8.30 1.74 -5.06
CA TYR A 45 -7.03 1.65 -4.33
C TYR A 45 -6.98 0.39 -3.49
N LYS A 46 -5.82 -0.26 -3.50
CA LYS A 46 -5.56 -1.47 -2.73
C LYS A 46 -4.34 -1.30 -1.86
N ILE A 47 -4.42 -1.83 -0.64
CA ILE A 47 -3.23 -2.10 0.16
C ILE A 47 -2.63 -3.41 -0.34
N VAL A 48 -1.33 -3.41 -0.60
CA VAL A 48 -0.53 -4.61 -0.83
C VAL A 48 0.41 -4.76 0.36
N CYS A 49 0.24 -5.81 1.14
CA CYS A 49 0.99 -6.06 2.37
C CYS A 49 1.32 -7.53 2.52
N ASN A 50 2.18 -7.88 3.46
CA ASN A 50 2.39 -9.29 3.83
C ASN A 50 1.06 -9.92 4.32
N ILE A 51 0.76 -11.14 3.88
CA ILE A 51 -0.44 -11.89 4.26
C ILE A 51 -0.58 -12.08 5.78
N GLU A 52 0.54 -12.19 6.50
CA GLU A 52 0.52 -12.31 7.96
C GLU A 52 -0.02 -11.04 8.64
N GLU A 53 0.13 -9.87 8.02
CA GLU A 53 -0.33 -8.59 8.55
C GLU A 53 -1.67 -8.10 7.96
N GLY A 54 -2.06 -8.62 6.80
CA GLY A 54 -3.21 -8.11 6.05
C GLY A 54 -4.53 -8.11 6.84
N TYR A 55 -4.73 -9.09 7.71
CA TYR A 55 -5.92 -9.16 8.55
C TYR A 55 -5.98 -7.99 9.56
N ASP A 56 -4.86 -7.61 10.18
CA ASP A 56 -4.84 -6.57 11.22
C ASP A 56 -5.02 -5.15 10.62
N LEU A 57 -4.58 -4.95 9.37
CA LEU A 57 -4.75 -3.70 8.62
C LEU A 57 -6.18 -3.47 8.13
N THR A 58 -6.85 -4.52 7.65
CA THR A 58 -8.23 -4.46 7.12
C THR A 58 -9.20 -3.89 8.14
N TYR A 59 -9.07 -4.27 9.41
CA TYR A 59 -9.97 -3.85 10.48
C TYR A 59 -9.46 -2.62 11.25
N ASN A 60 -8.39 -1.95 10.78
CA ASN A 60 -7.70 -0.87 11.48
C ASN A 60 -7.38 -1.20 12.95
N LYS A 61 -7.20 -2.49 13.29
CA LYS A 61 -7.06 -2.93 14.68
C LYS A 61 -5.69 -2.59 15.25
N LYS A 62 -4.66 -2.52 14.39
CA LYS A 62 -3.29 -2.23 14.77
C LYS A 62 -2.56 -1.40 13.74
N ALA A 63 -1.52 -0.73 14.19
CA ALA A 63 -0.53 -0.13 13.31
C ALA A 63 0.22 -1.23 12.53
N PRO A 64 0.49 -1.01 11.22
CA PRO A 64 1.35 -1.90 10.44
C PRO A 64 2.71 -2.05 11.11
N SER A 65 3.15 -3.30 11.31
CA SER A 65 4.49 -3.60 11.82
C SER A 65 5.52 -3.80 10.71
N SER A 66 5.08 -4.06 9.48
CA SER A 66 5.91 -4.24 8.29
C SER A 66 5.65 -3.18 7.22
N THR A 67 6.43 -3.26 6.14
CA THR A 67 6.25 -2.41 4.96
C THR A 67 5.00 -2.83 4.20
N PHE A 68 4.22 -1.86 3.76
CA PHE A 68 3.10 -2.09 2.85
C PHE A 68 3.04 -1.00 1.79
N PHE A 69 2.30 -1.29 0.72
CA PHE A 69 2.07 -0.38 -0.38
C PHE A 69 0.61 -0.01 -0.50
N ILE A 70 0.36 1.15 -1.10
CA ILE A 70 -0.93 1.48 -1.69
C ILE A 70 -0.73 1.65 -3.19
N ALA A 71 -1.48 0.89 -3.96
CA ALA A 71 -1.44 0.86 -5.40
C ALA A 71 -2.86 0.95 -5.98
N LYS A 72 -2.96 1.41 -7.23
CA LYS A 72 -4.20 1.34 -7.99
C LYS A 72 -4.37 -0.05 -8.58
N TYR A 73 -5.58 -0.60 -8.50
CA TYR A 73 -5.90 -1.91 -9.02
C TYR A 73 -7.27 -1.94 -9.70
N GLN A 74 -7.27 -2.21 -11.01
CA GLN A 74 -8.47 -2.33 -11.85
C GLN A 74 -8.41 -3.63 -12.68
N GLY A 75 -8.16 -4.75 -12.00
CA GLY A 75 -7.89 -6.06 -12.63
C GLY A 75 -6.40 -6.31 -12.87
N GLN A 76 -5.61 -5.24 -12.96
CA GLN A 76 -4.14 -5.25 -12.92
C GLN A 76 -3.65 -4.05 -12.10
N PHE A 77 -2.40 -4.07 -11.65
CA PHE A 77 -1.80 -2.91 -10.99
C PHE A 77 -1.47 -1.82 -12.00
N GLU A 78 -1.78 -0.60 -11.63
CA GLU A 78 -1.55 0.60 -12.42
C GLU A 78 -0.74 1.62 -11.62
N SER A 79 -0.03 2.48 -12.34
CA SER A 79 0.67 3.61 -11.75
C SER A 79 -0.34 4.61 -11.18
N LEU A 80 -0.03 5.14 -10.00
CA LEU A 80 -0.73 6.30 -9.47
C LEU A 80 -0.35 7.56 -10.26
N SER A 81 -1.31 8.47 -10.39
CA SER A 81 -1.07 9.86 -10.79
C SER A 81 -0.73 10.74 -9.58
N ASP A 82 -0.23 11.94 -9.83
CA ASP A 82 0.08 12.91 -8.76
C ASP A 82 -1.14 13.23 -7.90
N ALA A 83 -2.32 13.41 -8.52
CA ALA A 83 -3.57 13.71 -7.81
C ALA A 83 -4.03 12.53 -6.92
N GLU A 84 -3.99 11.31 -7.44
CA GLU A 84 -4.31 10.09 -6.67
C GLU A 84 -3.33 9.91 -5.50
N THR A 85 -2.06 10.26 -5.72
CA THR A 85 -1.02 10.18 -4.71
C THR A 85 -1.21 11.17 -3.57
N GLU A 86 -1.61 12.41 -3.87
CA GLU A 86 -1.96 13.41 -2.86
C GLU A 86 -3.19 12.96 -2.04
N GLU A 87 -4.22 12.45 -2.71
CA GLU A 87 -5.42 11.90 -2.05
C GLU A 87 -5.04 10.76 -1.08
N ILE A 88 -4.25 9.78 -1.54
CA ILE A 88 -3.80 8.65 -0.72
C ILE A 88 -3.01 9.13 0.50
N LYS A 89 -2.14 10.14 0.34
CA LYS A 89 -1.37 10.71 1.46
C LYS A 89 -2.27 11.33 2.52
N ASP A 90 -3.32 12.04 2.14
CA ASP A 90 -4.27 12.64 3.08
C ASP A 90 -5.12 11.58 3.81
N VAL A 91 -5.56 10.54 3.08
CA VAL A 91 -6.27 9.41 3.68
C VAL A 91 -5.37 8.64 4.64
N LEU A 92 -4.12 8.35 4.25
CA LEU A 92 -3.12 7.72 5.09
C LEU A 92 -2.86 8.54 6.36
N LYS A 93 -2.67 9.86 6.24
CA LYS A 93 -2.46 10.76 7.39
C LYS A 93 -3.63 10.69 8.36
N THR A 94 -4.84 10.52 7.87
CA THR A 94 -6.05 10.37 8.70
C THR A 94 -6.12 8.99 9.37
N LYS A 95 -5.82 7.91 8.63
CA LYS A 95 -5.80 6.53 9.17
C LYS A 95 -4.68 6.31 10.19
N MET A 96 -3.46 6.77 9.90
CA MET A 96 -2.31 6.66 10.81
C MET A 96 -2.52 7.40 12.12
N LYS A 97 -3.31 8.48 12.16
CA LYS A 97 -3.72 9.13 13.42
C LYS A 97 -4.62 8.24 14.29
N LYS A 98 -5.44 7.37 13.68
CA LYS A 98 -6.31 6.41 14.38
C LYS A 98 -5.57 5.16 14.83
N TRP A 99 -4.47 4.80 14.18
CA TRP A 99 -3.59 3.68 14.58
C TRP A 99 -2.67 4.02 15.77
N LYS A 100 -3.06 4.98 16.61
CA LYS A 100 -2.33 5.38 17.83
C LYS A 100 -2.79 4.59 19.04
#